data_AF-A0A961WQL7-F1
#
_entry.id   AF-A0A961WQL7-F1
#
_cell.length_a   1.000
_cell.length_b   1.000
_cell.length_c   1.000
_cell.angle_alpha   90.00
_cell.angle_beta   90.00
_cell.angle_gamma   90.00
#
_symmetry.space_group_name_H-M   'P 1'
#
loop_
_entity.id
_entity.type
_entity.pdbx_description
1 polymer ?
#
loop_
_entity_poly.entity_id
_entity_poly.type
_entity_poly.pdbx_seq_one_letter_code
_entity_poly.pdbx_strand_id
1 'polypeptide(L)'
;NLISGVPRHVDGRMIAITKNAGAAIINEDRMWHYTEGVQNWDPIWPDHAIRILPGPSSLWFDAEGNRFPAPCLPGFDTLETLRHILASGYDYSWFILNQAIIEKEFALSGSEQNPDFTSGSWKVLLKSRLGKGAPPPVEAFKQHGADFVVRDNLDDLVAGMNELVDVKLDTAKLRAQVEARDAQMDNSFTKDAQVMAIRTARNYLGDKLIRTAKPHKILDPSKGPLIAVKLHVMTRKTLGGIHTNLDGEVLDAKGNTVSGLFSAGECAGFGGGGYHGYNALEGTFLGGCIFSGRNAGRKAG
;
A
#
# COMPACT_ATOMS: atom_id res chain seq x y z
N ASN A 1 -3.06 15.14 -3.37
CA ASN A 1 -3.02 14.85 -4.82
C ASN A 1 -2.81 13.36 -5.03
N LEU A 2 -3.59 12.74 -5.92
CA LEU A 2 -3.44 11.33 -6.31
C LEU A 2 -2.09 11.12 -7.03
N ILE A 3 -1.31 10.11 -6.60
CA ILE A 3 0.01 9.79 -7.20
C ILE A 3 0.00 8.43 -7.95
N SER A 4 0.96 8.18 -8.83
CA SER A 4 0.93 7.01 -9.74
C SER A 4 1.89 5.90 -9.33
N GLY A 5 1.32 4.74 -8.97
CA GLY A 5 2.08 3.53 -8.64
C GLY A 5 2.37 2.61 -9.83
N VAL A 6 2.11 3.07 -11.06
CA VAL A 6 2.32 2.30 -12.29
C VAL A 6 3.23 3.03 -13.26
N PRO A 7 4.01 2.32 -14.10
CA PRO A 7 4.82 2.94 -15.14
C PRO A 7 4.01 3.82 -16.10
N ARG A 8 4.64 4.86 -16.65
CA ARG A 8 3.99 5.81 -17.57
C ARG A 8 3.24 5.18 -18.76
N HIS A 9 3.71 4.03 -19.24
CA HIS A 9 3.09 3.35 -20.39
C HIS A 9 1.80 2.59 -20.02
N VAL A 10 1.47 2.47 -18.73
CA VAL A 10 0.21 1.88 -18.26
C VAL A 10 -0.85 2.98 -18.26
N ASP A 11 -1.27 3.39 -19.45
CA ASP A 11 -2.12 4.56 -19.70
C ASP A 11 -3.59 4.21 -20.02
N GLY A 12 -3.93 2.92 -20.06
CA GLY A 12 -5.27 2.45 -20.38
C GLY A 12 -5.70 2.64 -21.84
N ARG A 13 -4.79 3.09 -22.74
CA ARG A 13 -5.11 3.42 -24.15
C ARG A 13 -5.88 2.31 -24.88
N MET A 14 -5.52 1.05 -24.63
CA MET A 14 -6.16 -0.09 -25.28
C MET A 14 -7.63 -0.25 -24.91
N ILE A 15 -8.07 0.19 -23.72
CA ILE A 15 -9.48 0.13 -23.32
C ILE A 15 -10.33 1.02 -24.24
N ALA A 16 -9.90 2.25 -24.49
CA ALA A 16 -10.61 3.19 -25.36
C ALA A 16 -10.62 2.71 -26.81
N ILE A 17 -9.49 2.21 -27.33
CA ILE A 17 -9.40 1.64 -28.68
C ILE A 17 -10.37 0.46 -28.84
N THR A 18 -10.38 -0.46 -27.89
CA THR A 18 -11.25 -1.64 -27.93
C THR A 18 -12.73 -1.27 -27.79
N LYS A 19 -13.08 -0.27 -26.96
CA LYS A 19 -14.44 0.28 -26.86
C LYS A 19 -14.91 0.83 -28.22
N ASN A 20 -14.06 1.59 -28.91
CA ASN A 20 -14.35 2.12 -30.26
C ASN A 20 -14.49 1.02 -31.32
N ALA A 21 -13.88 -0.15 -31.11
CA ALA A 21 -14.04 -1.33 -31.96
C ALA A 21 -15.33 -2.13 -31.69
N GLY A 22 -16.20 -1.67 -30.77
CA GLY A 22 -17.49 -2.27 -30.47
C GLY A 22 -17.55 -3.12 -29.20
N ALA A 23 -16.46 -3.16 -28.42
CA ALA A 23 -16.44 -3.91 -27.17
C ALA A 23 -17.22 -3.22 -26.06
N ALA A 24 -17.86 -4.02 -25.20
CA ALA A 24 -18.35 -3.56 -23.91
C ALA A 24 -17.19 -3.41 -22.91
N ILE A 25 -17.20 -2.32 -22.16
CA ILE A 25 -16.35 -2.13 -20.98
C ILE A 25 -17.24 -2.24 -19.76
N ILE A 26 -16.80 -2.98 -18.75
CA ILE A 26 -17.56 -3.24 -17.53
C ILE A 26 -16.77 -2.82 -16.29
N ASN A 27 -17.49 -2.41 -15.26
CA ASN A 27 -16.95 -2.09 -13.93
C ASN A 27 -15.89 -0.96 -13.97
N GLU A 28 -16.10 0.05 -14.82
CA GLU A 28 -15.18 1.19 -15.03
C GLU A 28 -14.89 1.98 -13.73
N ASP A 29 -15.74 1.85 -12.73
CA ASP A 29 -15.66 2.47 -11.41
C ASP A 29 -14.81 1.68 -10.39
N ARG A 30 -14.43 0.43 -10.72
CA ARG A 30 -13.74 -0.45 -9.77
C ARG A 30 -12.23 -0.31 -9.91
N MET A 31 -11.62 0.20 -8.85
CA MET A 31 -10.20 0.50 -8.76
C MET A 31 -9.59 -0.06 -7.48
N TRP A 32 -8.38 -0.59 -7.60
CA TRP A 32 -7.52 -0.87 -6.46
C TRP A 32 -6.52 0.27 -6.29
N HIS A 33 -6.70 1.03 -5.22
CA HIS A 33 -5.76 2.04 -4.78
C HIS A 33 -4.94 1.50 -3.62
N TYR A 34 -3.70 1.97 -3.49
CA TYR A 34 -2.98 1.84 -2.23
C TYR A 34 -3.14 3.13 -1.42
N THR A 35 -3.18 2.99 -0.11
CA THR A 35 -3.37 4.11 0.84
C THR A 35 -2.09 4.47 1.58
N GLU A 36 -1.05 3.65 1.43
CA GLU A 36 0.28 3.85 2.01
C GLU A 36 1.30 4.31 0.94
N GLY A 37 0.88 5.18 0.01
CA GLY A 37 1.74 5.69 -1.06
C GLY A 37 2.64 6.85 -0.60
N VAL A 38 3.86 6.90 -1.12
CA VAL A 38 4.79 8.03 -0.98
C VAL A 38 5.35 8.42 -2.35
N GLN A 39 5.72 9.68 -2.51
CA GLN A 39 6.41 10.13 -3.70
C GLN A 39 7.80 9.51 -3.75
N ASN A 40 8.19 8.97 -4.92
CA ASN A 40 9.54 8.44 -5.06
C ASN A 40 10.55 9.60 -5.07
N TRP A 41 11.56 9.52 -4.21
CA TRP A 41 12.62 10.52 -4.16
C TRP A 41 13.58 10.40 -5.37
N ASP A 42 13.68 9.21 -5.97
CA ASP A 42 14.46 8.92 -7.19
C ASP A 42 13.54 8.31 -8.27
N PRO A 43 12.71 9.15 -8.93
CA PRO A 43 11.70 8.67 -9.86
C PRO A 43 12.31 8.20 -11.19
N ILE A 44 11.87 7.03 -11.67
CA ILE A 44 12.27 6.46 -12.97
C ILE A 44 11.33 6.94 -14.09
N TRP A 45 10.11 7.36 -13.74
CA TRP A 45 9.12 7.95 -14.64
C TRP A 45 8.38 9.11 -13.95
N PRO A 46 7.65 9.97 -14.68
CA PRO A 46 6.89 11.06 -14.08
C PRO A 46 5.82 10.55 -13.10
N ASP A 47 5.64 11.28 -12.00
CA ASP A 47 4.68 10.95 -10.93
C ASP A 47 4.90 9.56 -10.30
N HIS A 48 6.12 9.01 -10.42
CA HIS A 48 6.47 7.71 -9.85
C HIS A 48 6.31 7.73 -8.34
N ALA A 49 5.37 6.93 -7.86
CA ALA A 49 5.11 6.70 -6.46
C ALA A 49 5.42 5.28 -6.05
N ILE A 50 5.75 5.11 -4.78
CA ILE A 50 6.09 3.84 -4.16
C ILE A 50 5.11 3.57 -3.04
N ARG A 51 4.63 2.33 -2.94
CA ARG A 51 3.86 1.87 -1.78
C ARG A 51 4.83 1.47 -0.67
N ILE A 52 4.58 1.95 0.54
CA ILE A 52 5.12 1.32 1.74
C ILE A 52 4.31 0.04 1.97
N LEU A 53 5.00 -1.09 2.11
CA LEU A 53 4.44 -2.28 2.72
C LEU A 53 4.76 -2.17 4.21
N PRO A 54 3.79 -1.84 5.08
CA PRO A 54 4.02 -1.72 6.51
C PRO A 54 3.91 -3.09 7.20
N GLY A 55 4.31 -3.14 8.46
CA GLY A 55 3.79 -4.09 9.44
C GLY A 55 2.73 -3.40 10.32
N PRO A 56 2.12 -4.14 11.26
CA PRO A 56 0.96 -3.64 11.99
C PRO A 56 1.28 -2.55 13.04
N SER A 57 2.54 -2.20 13.28
CA SER A 57 2.94 -1.45 14.47
C SER A 57 2.81 0.07 14.37
N SER A 58 2.88 0.66 13.17
CA SER A 58 2.76 2.11 12.98
C SER A 58 1.38 2.62 13.39
N LEU A 59 1.30 3.68 14.19
CA LEU A 59 0.02 4.36 14.41
C LEU A 59 -0.41 5.06 13.12
N TRP A 60 -1.69 4.96 12.76
CA TRP A 60 -2.23 5.54 11.54
C TRP A 60 -3.32 6.55 11.87
N PHE A 61 -3.17 7.77 11.35
CA PHE A 61 -4.08 8.88 11.57
C PHE A 61 -4.58 9.44 10.24
N ASP A 62 -5.79 10.00 10.25
CA ASP A 62 -6.26 10.85 9.17
C ASP A 62 -5.50 12.20 9.13
N ALA A 63 -5.86 13.04 8.17
CA ALA A 63 -5.29 14.37 7.98
C ALA A 63 -5.48 15.32 9.18
N GLU A 64 -6.50 15.08 10.01
CA GLU A 64 -6.87 15.90 11.18
C GLU A 64 -6.34 15.32 12.51
N GLY A 65 -5.51 14.28 12.42
CA GLY A 65 -4.88 13.63 13.57
C GLY A 65 -5.83 12.76 14.39
N ASN A 66 -6.93 12.25 13.80
CA ASN A 66 -7.73 11.19 14.43
C ASN A 66 -7.13 9.83 14.05
N ARG A 67 -6.87 8.99 15.06
CA ARG A 67 -6.38 7.62 14.83
C ARG A 67 -7.47 6.81 14.14
N PHE A 68 -7.09 6.07 13.10
CA PHE A 68 -8.03 5.21 12.41
C PHE A 68 -8.52 4.04 13.30
N PRO A 69 -9.83 3.68 13.21
CA PRO A 69 -10.38 2.54 13.92
C PRO A 69 -10.04 1.23 13.21
N ALA A 70 -10.27 0.08 13.87
CA ALA A 70 -10.30 -1.18 13.14
C ALA A 70 -11.51 -1.21 12.18
N PRO A 71 -11.36 -1.76 10.95
CA PRO A 71 -10.23 -2.53 10.44
C PRO A 71 -9.14 -1.72 9.71
N CYS A 72 -9.17 -0.38 9.77
CA CYS A 72 -8.24 0.53 9.09
C CYS A 72 -6.86 0.59 9.77
N LEU A 73 -6.20 -0.56 9.86
CA LEU A 73 -4.86 -0.73 10.42
C LEU A 73 -3.83 -0.92 9.28
N PRO A 74 -2.54 -0.62 9.51
CA PRO A 74 -1.52 -0.77 8.47
C PRO A 74 -1.48 -2.20 7.90
N GLY A 75 -1.65 -2.35 6.59
CA GLY A 75 -1.67 -3.64 5.91
C GLY A 75 -2.97 -4.47 6.05
N PHE A 76 -4.06 -3.86 6.51
CA PHE A 76 -5.39 -4.49 6.63
C PHE A 76 -6.30 -4.06 5.47
N ASP A 77 -7.55 -3.68 5.75
CA ASP A 77 -8.55 -3.41 4.73
C ASP A 77 -8.27 -2.09 4.01
N THR A 78 -7.71 -2.19 2.82
CA THR A 78 -7.30 -1.03 2.02
C THR A 78 -8.50 -0.24 1.51
N LEU A 79 -9.61 -0.91 1.16
CA LEU A 79 -10.79 -0.23 0.63
C LEU A 79 -11.52 0.53 1.73
N GLU A 80 -11.67 -0.07 2.91
CA GLU A 80 -12.28 0.60 4.06
C GLU A 80 -11.41 1.76 4.57
N THR A 81 -10.09 1.59 4.53
CA THR A 81 -9.15 2.68 4.86
C THR A 81 -9.24 3.82 3.85
N LEU A 82 -9.36 3.52 2.55
CA LEU A 82 -9.57 4.54 1.53
C LEU A 82 -10.87 5.34 1.79
N ARG A 83 -11.96 4.66 2.15
CA ARG A 83 -13.22 5.33 2.52
C ARG A 83 -13.03 6.25 3.72
N HIS A 84 -12.32 5.80 4.76
CA HIS A 84 -12.04 6.61 5.95
C HIS A 84 -11.17 7.84 5.64
N ILE A 85 -10.13 7.70 4.80
CA ILE A 85 -9.31 8.82 4.35
C ILE A 85 -10.19 9.86 3.66
N LEU A 86 -10.95 9.45 2.65
CA LEU A 86 -11.78 10.37 1.86
C LEU A 86 -12.94 10.97 2.67
N ALA A 87 -13.46 10.26 3.67
CA ALA A 87 -14.51 10.77 4.56
C ALA A 87 -14.04 11.95 5.43
N SER A 88 -12.72 12.09 5.67
CA SER A 88 -12.15 13.27 6.33
C SER A 88 -12.17 14.54 5.46
N GLY A 89 -12.47 14.41 4.16
CA GLY A 89 -12.40 15.50 3.19
C GLY A 89 -11.01 15.75 2.62
N TYR A 90 -10.03 14.94 3.02
CA TYR A 90 -8.64 15.01 2.56
C TYR A 90 -8.21 13.73 1.83
N ASP A 91 -7.11 13.81 1.09
CA ASP A 91 -6.58 12.71 0.27
C ASP A 91 -5.22 12.18 0.76
N TYR A 92 -4.88 12.50 2.02
CA TYR A 92 -3.67 12.05 2.68
C TYR A 92 -3.95 11.58 4.11
N SER A 93 -3.01 10.84 4.67
CA SER A 93 -3.02 10.34 6.04
C SER A 93 -1.60 10.31 6.61
N TRP A 94 -1.44 9.93 7.87
CA TRP A 94 -0.16 9.92 8.55
C TRP A 94 0.13 8.59 9.23
N PHE A 95 1.30 8.03 8.95
CA PHE A 95 1.93 7.13 9.91
C PHE A 95 2.73 7.91 10.94
N ILE A 96 2.66 7.47 12.20
CA ILE A 96 3.61 7.82 13.26
C ILE A 96 4.20 6.52 13.81
N LEU A 97 5.52 6.42 13.79
CA LEU A 97 6.29 5.28 14.24
C LEU A 97 7.66 5.72 14.77
N ASN A 98 8.54 4.77 15.01
CA ASN A 98 9.92 5.02 15.40
C ASN A 98 10.90 4.17 14.59
N GLN A 99 12.20 4.41 14.80
CA GLN A 99 13.26 3.70 14.13
C GLN A 99 13.13 2.17 14.28
N ALA A 100 12.91 1.66 15.50
CA ALA A 100 12.81 0.22 15.72
C ALA A 100 11.67 -0.46 14.92
N ILE A 101 10.58 0.26 14.64
CA ILE A 101 9.51 -0.19 13.74
C ILE A 101 9.97 -0.12 12.29
N ILE A 102 10.44 1.03 11.81
CA ILE A 102 10.73 1.21 10.39
C ILE A 102 11.81 0.24 9.89
N GLU A 103 12.80 -0.06 10.75
CA GLU A 103 13.88 -1.00 10.45
C GLU A 103 13.38 -2.41 10.13
N LYS A 104 12.30 -2.82 10.80
CA LYS A 104 11.78 -4.19 10.72
C LYS A 104 10.62 -4.29 9.75
N GLU A 105 9.73 -3.31 9.80
CA GLU A 105 8.38 -3.38 9.25
C GLU A 105 8.20 -2.61 7.95
N PHE A 106 9.13 -1.75 7.53
CA PHE A 106 9.00 -1.12 6.21
C PHE A 106 9.69 -1.96 5.14
N ALA A 107 8.94 -2.23 4.09
CA ALA A 107 9.45 -2.62 2.80
C ALA A 107 8.82 -1.69 1.76
N LEU A 108 9.47 -1.52 0.62
CA LEU A 108 9.02 -0.62 -0.44
C LEU A 108 8.63 -1.45 -1.65
N SER A 109 7.56 -1.08 -2.36
CA SER A 109 7.23 -1.72 -3.64
C SER A 109 8.28 -1.37 -4.71
N GLY A 110 8.41 -2.22 -5.73
CA GLY A 110 9.35 -2.00 -6.84
C GLY A 110 10.61 -2.86 -6.71
N SER A 111 11.00 -3.55 -7.78
CA SER A 111 12.17 -4.44 -7.79
C SER A 111 13.49 -3.69 -7.58
N GLU A 112 13.54 -2.43 -7.99
CA GLU A 112 14.64 -1.50 -7.79
C GLU A 112 14.86 -1.17 -6.32
N GLN A 113 13.80 -1.17 -5.51
CA GLN A 113 13.88 -0.94 -4.06
C GLN A 113 14.19 -2.22 -3.27
N ASN A 114 14.36 -3.35 -3.94
CA ASN A 114 14.52 -4.67 -3.33
C ASN A 114 15.69 -5.47 -3.96
N PRO A 115 16.91 -4.90 -4.04
CA PRO A 115 18.04 -5.52 -4.73
C PRO A 115 18.41 -6.91 -4.16
N ASP A 116 18.12 -7.13 -2.89
CA ASP A 116 18.29 -8.41 -2.19
C ASP A 116 17.40 -9.52 -2.75
N PHE A 117 16.16 -9.23 -3.15
CA PHE A 117 15.29 -10.19 -3.83
C PHE A 117 15.69 -10.36 -5.30
N THR A 118 16.09 -9.28 -5.97
CA THR A 118 16.46 -9.26 -7.39
C THR A 118 17.76 -10.03 -7.67
N SER A 119 18.64 -10.13 -6.66
CA SER A 119 19.91 -10.87 -6.76
C SER A 119 19.77 -12.41 -6.75
N GLY A 120 18.60 -12.94 -6.35
CA GLY A 120 18.38 -14.39 -6.16
C GLY A 120 19.20 -15.02 -5.02
N SER A 121 19.94 -14.22 -4.25
CA SER A 121 20.87 -14.71 -3.22
C SER A 121 20.28 -14.63 -1.82
N TRP A 122 19.91 -15.80 -1.27
CA TRP A 122 19.46 -15.93 0.12
C TRP A 122 20.45 -15.37 1.15
N LYS A 123 21.75 -15.38 0.83
CA LYS A 123 22.81 -14.81 1.69
C LYS A 123 22.74 -13.28 1.75
N VAL A 124 22.48 -12.63 0.61
CA VAL A 124 22.33 -11.17 0.54
C VAL A 124 21.08 -10.73 1.28
N LEU A 125 19.99 -11.48 1.12
CA LEU A 125 18.72 -11.25 1.84
C LEU A 125 18.84 -11.43 3.35
N LEU A 126 19.56 -12.45 3.81
CA LEU A 126 19.84 -12.62 5.24
C LEU A 126 20.75 -11.50 5.76
N LYS A 127 21.77 -11.08 4.99
CA LYS A 127 22.70 -10.02 5.40
C LYS A 127 22.02 -8.66 5.46
N SER A 128 21.15 -8.31 4.51
CA SER A 128 20.37 -7.06 4.52
C SER A 128 19.40 -7.00 5.70
N ARG A 129 18.83 -8.15 6.10
CA ARG A 129 17.87 -8.26 7.22
C ARG A 129 18.51 -8.45 8.61
N LEU A 130 19.80 -8.75 8.67
CA LEU A 130 20.58 -8.90 9.92
C LEU A 130 21.46 -7.69 10.24
N GLY A 131 21.57 -6.71 9.33
CA GLY A 131 22.22 -5.43 9.60
C GLY A 131 21.48 -4.61 10.65
N LYS A 132 22.19 -3.73 11.36
CA LYS A 132 21.56 -2.64 12.14
C LYS A 132 21.12 -1.53 11.17
N GLY A 133 20.00 -0.87 11.45
CA GLY A 133 19.44 0.14 10.55
C GLY A 133 18.37 -0.40 9.61
N ALA A 134 17.59 0.49 9.00
CA ALA A 134 16.58 0.06 8.06
C ALA A 134 17.26 -0.37 6.75
N PRO A 135 16.58 -1.15 5.89
CA PRO A 135 17.11 -1.47 4.58
C PRO A 135 17.59 -0.19 3.87
N PRO A 136 18.73 -0.18 3.15
CA PRO A 136 19.29 1.04 2.57
C PRO A 136 18.29 1.88 1.76
N PRO A 137 17.38 1.28 0.96
CA PRO A 137 16.32 2.03 0.29
C PRO A 137 15.40 2.80 1.25
N VAL A 138 15.02 2.19 2.37
CA VAL A 138 14.16 2.83 3.39
C VAL A 138 14.89 4.00 4.07
N GLU A 139 16.18 3.84 4.38
CA GLU A 139 16.99 4.96 4.91
C GLU A 139 17.13 6.10 3.89
N ALA A 140 17.28 5.79 2.59
CA ALA A 140 17.30 6.81 1.54
C ALA A 140 15.98 7.59 1.47
N PHE A 141 14.83 6.91 1.58
CA PHE A 141 13.52 7.57 1.68
C PHE A 141 13.41 8.46 2.92
N LYS A 142 13.93 8.05 4.08
CA LYS A 142 13.95 8.90 5.28
C LYS A 142 14.80 10.16 5.08
N GLN A 143 15.89 10.07 4.32
CA GLN A 143 16.85 11.17 4.15
C GLN A 143 16.43 12.14 3.03
N HIS A 144 15.81 11.63 1.97
CA HIS A 144 15.56 12.40 0.74
C HIS A 144 14.07 12.52 0.39
N GLY A 145 13.21 11.69 0.96
CA GLY A 145 11.79 11.69 0.67
C GLY A 145 11.08 12.91 1.24
N ALA A 146 10.32 13.61 0.40
CA ALA A 146 9.57 14.81 0.78
C ALA A 146 8.46 14.53 1.82
N ASP A 147 8.05 13.27 1.94
CA ASP A 147 6.95 12.84 2.81
C ASP A 147 7.39 12.43 4.23
N PHE A 148 8.71 12.43 4.52
CA PHE A 148 9.26 11.92 5.77
C PHE A 148 9.66 13.06 6.72
N VAL A 149 9.22 12.96 7.97
CA VAL A 149 9.64 13.84 9.07
C VAL A 149 10.28 12.98 10.15
N VAL A 150 11.52 13.29 10.54
CA VAL A 150 12.28 12.55 11.56
C VAL A 150 12.68 13.51 12.66
N ARG A 151 12.33 13.21 13.91
CA ARG A 151 12.59 14.04 15.10
C ARG A 151 12.77 13.17 16.35
N ASP A 152 13.43 13.72 17.37
CA ASP A 152 13.73 12.97 18.60
C ASP A 152 12.58 12.97 19.61
N ASN A 153 11.59 13.86 19.46
CA ASN A 153 10.43 13.95 20.33
C ASN A 153 9.15 14.29 19.55
N LEU A 154 8.00 14.08 20.20
CA LEU A 154 6.70 14.22 19.56
C LEU A 154 6.34 15.67 19.23
N ASP A 155 6.75 16.64 20.05
CA ASP A 155 6.40 18.05 19.82
C ASP A 155 7.06 18.57 18.54
N ASP A 156 8.36 18.30 18.39
CA ASP A 156 9.10 18.64 17.18
C ASP A 156 8.62 17.83 15.97
N LEU A 157 8.22 16.57 16.17
CA LEU A 157 7.67 15.73 15.11
C LEU A 157 6.39 16.35 14.55
N VAL A 158 5.45 16.74 15.42
CA VAL A 158 4.19 17.35 15.02
C VAL A 158 4.42 18.74 14.40
N ALA A 159 5.38 19.52 14.92
CA ALA A 159 5.79 20.77 14.28
C ALA A 159 6.26 20.54 12.83
N GLY A 160 7.13 19.56 12.60
CA GLY A 160 7.58 19.19 11.25
C GLY A 160 6.48 18.61 10.36
N MET A 161 5.55 17.82 10.91
CA MET A 161 4.37 17.36 10.17
C MET A 161 3.53 18.55 9.69
N ASN A 162 3.34 19.54 10.57
CA ASN A 162 2.61 20.77 10.29
C ASN A 162 3.29 21.68 9.25
N GLU A 163 4.57 21.51 8.95
CA GLU A 163 5.24 22.22 7.85
C GLU A 163 4.80 21.67 6.47
N LEU A 164 4.34 20.41 6.39
CA LEU A 164 4.00 19.73 5.14
C LEU A 164 2.52 19.84 4.73
N VAL A 165 1.69 20.47 5.57
CA VAL A 165 0.23 20.51 5.40
C VAL A 165 -0.37 21.83 5.84
N ASP A 166 -1.51 22.17 5.25
CA ASP A 166 -2.28 23.37 5.62
C ASP A 166 -3.10 23.14 6.89
N VAL A 167 -3.67 21.95 7.05
CA VAL A 167 -4.45 21.55 8.23
C VAL A 167 -3.52 21.24 9.38
N LYS A 168 -3.54 22.08 10.42
CA LYS A 168 -2.64 21.93 11.57
C LYS A 168 -3.12 20.86 12.53
N LEU A 169 -2.25 19.89 12.78
CA LEU A 169 -2.40 18.86 13.78
C LEU A 169 -2.19 19.43 15.18
N ASP A 170 -3.06 19.03 16.10
CA ASP A 170 -2.94 19.32 17.52
C ASP A 170 -2.01 18.29 18.19
N THR A 171 -0.87 18.78 18.68
CA THR A 171 0.13 17.97 19.36
C THR A 171 -0.40 17.28 20.62
N ALA A 172 -1.24 17.95 21.41
CA ALA A 172 -1.80 17.37 22.64
C ALA A 172 -2.79 16.25 22.31
N LYS A 173 -3.60 16.43 21.27
CA LYS A 173 -4.52 15.40 20.76
C LYS A 173 -3.76 14.16 20.25
N LEU A 174 -2.70 14.35 19.48
CA LEU A 174 -1.87 13.24 19.01
C LEU A 174 -1.18 12.52 20.17
N ARG A 175 -0.59 13.29 21.10
CA ARG A 175 0.05 12.76 22.30
C ARG A 175 -0.88 11.86 23.11
N ALA A 176 -2.09 12.32 23.40
CA ALA A 176 -3.07 11.53 24.14
C ALA A 176 -3.38 10.18 23.48
N GLN A 177 -3.50 10.14 22.14
CA GLN A 177 -3.77 8.91 21.39
C GLN A 177 -2.56 7.97 21.34
N VAL A 178 -1.34 8.51 21.19
CA VAL A 178 -0.10 7.73 21.20
C VAL A 178 0.11 7.11 22.59
N GLU A 179 -0.03 7.91 23.65
CA GLU A 179 0.12 7.47 25.04
C GLU A 179 -0.94 6.43 25.42
N ALA A 180 -2.19 6.59 24.95
CA ALA A 180 -3.24 5.60 25.14
C ALA A 180 -2.88 4.23 24.54
N ARG A 181 -2.33 4.21 23.32
CA ARG A 181 -1.83 2.97 22.69
C ARG A 181 -0.62 2.41 23.44
N ASP A 182 0.30 3.27 23.87
CA ASP A 182 1.52 2.85 24.58
C ASP A 182 1.24 2.27 25.96
N ALA A 183 0.22 2.76 26.66
CA ALA A 183 -0.26 2.16 27.91
C ALA A 183 -0.76 0.70 27.73
N GLN A 184 -1.15 0.31 26.52
CA GLN A 184 -1.56 -1.06 26.20
C GLN A 184 -0.38 -2.02 25.97
N MET A 185 0.85 -1.51 25.87
CA MET A 185 2.04 -2.35 25.63
C MET A 185 2.50 -3.11 26.87
N ASP A 186 2.26 -2.58 28.07
CA ASP A 186 2.80 -3.12 29.32
C ASP A 186 2.01 -4.34 29.83
N ASN A 187 0.75 -4.51 29.42
CA ASN A 187 -0.11 -5.60 29.84
C ASN A 187 -0.33 -6.62 28.72
N SER A 188 -0.16 -7.91 29.01
CA SER A 188 -0.42 -9.02 28.07
C SER A 188 -1.89 -9.13 27.64
N PHE A 189 -2.82 -8.61 28.45
CA PHE A 189 -4.21 -8.41 28.08
C PHE A 189 -4.43 -6.99 27.56
N THR A 190 -5.14 -6.86 26.45
CA THR A 190 -5.49 -5.57 25.83
C THR A 190 -6.82 -5.68 25.10
N LYS A 191 -7.49 -4.54 24.93
CA LYS A 191 -8.66 -4.41 24.04
C LYS A 191 -8.39 -3.51 22.84
N ASP A 192 -7.17 -3.00 22.70
CA ASP A 192 -6.78 -2.22 21.54
C ASP A 192 -6.56 -3.15 20.34
N ALA A 193 -7.34 -2.94 19.29
CA ALA A 193 -7.34 -3.80 18.10
C ALA A 193 -5.98 -3.88 17.41
N GLN A 194 -5.23 -2.76 17.38
CA GLN A 194 -3.90 -2.76 16.80
C GLN A 194 -2.91 -3.56 17.65
N VAL A 195 -2.96 -3.43 18.97
CA VAL A 195 -2.08 -4.20 19.86
C VAL A 195 -2.37 -5.69 19.76
N MET A 196 -3.66 -6.07 19.66
CA MET A 196 -4.05 -7.46 19.37
C MET A 196 -3.50 -7.92 18.02
N ALA A 197 -3.58 -7.09 16.96
CA ALA A 197 -3.04 -7.40 15.64
C ALA A 197 -1.52 -7.62 15.66
N ILE A 198 -0.75 -6.74 16.33
CA ILE A 198 0.70 -6.88 16.49
C ILE A 198 1.04 -8.20 17.18
N ARG A 199 0.32 -8.56 18.25
CA ARG A 199 0.53 -9.83 18.97
C ARG A 199 0.21 -11.03 18.10
N THR A 200 -0.90 -10.99 17.36
CA THR A 200 -1.32 -12.05 16.44
C THR A 200 -0.31 -12.25 15.30
N ALA A 201 0.16 -11.18 14.66
CA ALA A 201 1.18 -11.27 13.62
C ALA A 201 2.44 -11.99 14.13
N ARG A 202 2.84 -11.72 15.37
CA ARG A 202 4.00 -12.36 16.00
C ARG A 202 3.77 -13.81 16.45
N ASN A 203 2.55 -14.34 16.38
CA ASN A 203 2.31 -15.77 16.58
C ASN A 203 2.77 -16.60 15.38
N TYR A 204 2.88 -15.99 14.19
CA TYR A 204 3.52 -16.61 13.04
C TYR A 204 5.05 -16.43 13.13
N LEU A 205 5.79 -17.55 13.07
CA LEU A 205 7.23 -17.55 13.29
C LEU A 205 8.00 -16.72 12.25
N GLY A 206 7.56 -16.75 10.99
CA GLY A 206 8.16 -15.94 9.92
C GLY A 206 8.06 -14.45 10.22
N ASP A 207 6.86 -13.99 10.59
CA ASP A 207 6.62 -12.58 10.91
C ASP A 207 7.34 -12.17 12.19
N LYS A 208 7.32 -13.01 13.22
CA LYS A 208 8.00 -12.74 14.49
C LYS A 208 9.50 -12.45 14.32
N LEU A 209 10.15 -13.19 13.42
CA LEU A 209 11.60 -13.13 13.21
C LEU A 209 12.01 -12.12 12.14
N ILE A 210 11.23 -12.01 11.06
CA ILE A 210 11.65 -11.29 9.85
C ILE A 210 10.92 -9.97 9.71
N ARG A 211 9.61 -9.93 10.00
CA ARG A 211 8.73 -8.86 9.51
C ARG A 211 8.23 -7.90 10.56
N THR A 212 7.84 -8.38 11.74
CA THR A 212 7.16 -7.58 12.77
C THR A 212 8.13 -7.22 13.90
N ALA A 213 8.16 -5.95 14.28
CA ALA A 213 8.96 -5.46 15.39
C ALA A 213 8.54 -6.14 16.71
N LYS A 214 9.45 -6.21 17.68
CA LYS A 214 9.06 -6.63 19.04
C LYS A 214 8.11 -5.56 19.60
N PRO A 215 6.99 -5.91 20.27
CA PRO A 215 6.07 -4.91 20.81
C PRO A 215 6.80 -4.01 21.79
N HIS A 216 6.63 -2.71 21.63
CA HIS A 216 7.21 -1.66 22.47
C HIS A 216 6.39 -0.38 22.31
N LYS A 217 6.60 0.57 23.21
CA LYS A 217 5.96 1.90 23.19
C LYS A 217 6.53 2.74 22.05
N ILE A 218 5.69 3.44 21.31
CA ILE A 218 6.09 4.38 20.26
C ILE A 218 7.03 5.43 20.85
N LEU A 219 6.69 5.97 22.02
CA LEU A 219 7.44 7.04 22.69
C LEU A 219 8.63 6.56 23.54
N ASP A 220 9.04 5.29 23.45
CA ASP A 220 10.27 4.80 24.09
C ASP A 220 11.51 5.45 23.43
N PRO A 221 12.27 6.34 24.12
CA PRO A 221 13.40 7.04 23.51
C PRO A 221 14.51 6.08 23.04
N SER A 222 14.62 4.89 23.63
CA SER A 222 15.60 3.86 23.22
C SER A 222 15.25 3.18 21.89
N LYS A 223 14.10 3.51 21.29
CA LYS A 223 13.58 2.97 20.04
C LYS A 223 13.52 4.03 18.94
N GLY A 224 13.89 5.27 19.29
CA GLY A 224 13.87 6.44 18.41
C GLY A 224 14.99 6.46 17.36
N PRO A 225 15.02 7.50 16.50
CA PRO A 225 14.13 8.67 16.51
C PRO A 225 12.67 8.34 16.18
N LEU A 226 11.77 9.29 16.46
CA LEU A 226 10.38 9.24 15.96
C LEU A 226 10.34 9.61 14.48
N ILE A 227 9.40 9.02 13.77
CA ILE A 227 9.24 9.17 12.34
C ILE A 227 7.75 9.36 12.05
N ALA A 228 7.43 10.38 11.28
CA ALA A 228 6.13 10.57 10.67
C ALA A 228 6.26 10.48 9.15
N VAL A 229 5.27 9.85 8.51
CA VAL A 229 5.24 9.72 7.05
C VAL A 229 3.89 10.19 6.54
N LYS A 230 3.90 11.20 5.67
CA LYS A 230 2.70 11.65 4.96
C LYS A 230 2.40 10.64 3.86
N LEU A 231 1.26 10.00 3.94
CA LEU A 231 0.83 8.98 2.99
C LEU A 231 -0.20 9.57 2.03
N HIS A 232 -0.08 9.23 0.76
CA HIS A 232 -1.00 9.63 -0.29
C HIS A 232 -1.79 8.41 -0.77
N VAL A 233 -3.01 8.67 -1.27
CA VAL A 233 -3.70 7.69 -2.10
C VAL A 233 -2.95 7.55 -3.43
N MET A 234 -2.69 6.30 -3.83
CA MET A 234 -1.92 5.97 -5.02
C MET A 234 -2.72 5.07 -5.96
N THR A 235 -2.75 5.41 -7.25
CA THR A 235 -3.33 4.53 -8.27
C THR A 235 -2.50 3.27 -8.41
N ARG A 236 -3.15 2.12 -8.63
CA ARG A 236 -2.40 0.90 -8.86
C ARG A 236 -3.01 -0.06 -9.86
N LYS A 237 -4.31 -0.37 -9.76
CA LYS A 237 -4.95 -1.32 -10.67
C LYS A 237 -6.38 -0.95 -11.01
N THR A 238 -6.79 -1.20 -12.24
CA THR A 238 -8.21 -1.21 -12.64
C THR A 238 -8.77 -2.62 -12.45
N LEU A 239 -9.83 -2.77 -11.66
CA LEU A 239 -10.48 -4.08 -11.44
C LEU A 239 -11.57 -4.36 -12.49
N GLY A 240 -12.05 -3.33 -13.18
CA GLY A 240 -12.85 -3.45 -14.39
C GLY A 240 -12.01 -3.57 -15.66
N GLY A 241 -12.66 -3.53 -16.80
CA GLY A 241 -12.00 -3.58 -18.09
C GLY A 241 -12.89 -4.07 -19.22
N ILE A 242 -12.25 -4.52 -20.29
CA ILE A 242 -12.87 -5.11 -21.48
C ILE A 242 -13.64 -6.37 -21.08
N HIS A 243 -14.92 -6.43 -21.46
CA HIS A 243 -15.77 -7.57 -21.17
C HIS A 243 -15.35 -8.77 -22.03
N THR A 244 -15.11 -9.92 -21.39
CA THR A 244 -14.77 -11.17 -22.08
C THR A 244 -15.64 -12.32 -21.60
N ASN A 245 -15.80 -13.35 -22.43
CA ASN A 245 -16.23 -14.66 -21.95
C ASN A 245 -15.05 -15.41 -21.27
N LEU A 246 -15.30 -16.65 -20.83
CA LEU A 246 -14.27 -17.49 -20.18
C LEU A 246 -13.12 -17.87 -21.11
N ASP A 247 -13.33 -17.81 -22.42
CA ASP A 247 -12.34 -18.08 -23.47
C ASP A 247 -11.47 -16.86 -23.81
N GLY A 248 -11.73 -15.72 -23.18
CA GLY A 248 -11.01 -14.46 -23.43
C GLY A 248 -11.48 -13.73 -24.68
N GLU A 249 -12.52 -14.21 -25.36
CA GLU A 249 -13.14 -13.52 -26.50
C GLU A 249 -13.85 -12.28 -25.98
N VAL A 250 -13.60 -11.14 -26.63
CA VAL A 250 -14.21 -9.86 -26.26
C VAL A 250 -15.69 -9.85 -26.61
N LEU A 251 -16.50 -9.30 -25.72
CA LEU A 251 -17.96 -9.22 -25.86
C LEU A 251 -18.41 -7.79 -26.15
N ASP A 252 -19.41 -7.64 -27.01
CA ASP A 252 -20.13 -6.39 -27.23
C ASP A 252 -21.17 -6.12 -26.12
N ALA A 253 -21.89 -4.99 -26.21
CA ALA A 253 -22.93 -4.63 -25.24
C ALA A 253 -24.14 -5.57 -25.19
N LYS A 254 -24.30 -6.43 -26.21
CA LYS A 254 -25.37 -7.44 -26.29
C LYS A 254 -24.88 -8.82 -25.85
N GLY A 255 -23.60 -8.96 -25.51
CA GLY A 255 -22.98 -10.23 -25.12
C GLY A 255 -22.54 -11.10 -26.30
N ASN A 256 -22.53 -10.59 -27.54
CA ASN A 256 -21.99 -11.30 -28.69
C ASN A 256 -20.48 -11.13 -28.76
N THR A 257 -19.78 -12.11 -29.34
CA THR A 257 -18.34 -12.00 -29.54
C THR A 257 -18.00 -10.95 -30.61
N VAL A 258 -17.01 -10.13 -30.32
CA VAL A 258 -16.36 -9.24 -31.30
C VAL A 258 -15.33 -10.09 -32.03
N SER A 259 -15.64 -10.45 -33.28
CA SER A 259 -14.86 -11.43 -34.05
C SER A 259 -13.37 -11.09 -34.11
N GLY A 260 -12.54 -12.08 -33.76
CA GLY A 260 -11.07 -11.96 -33.81
C GLY A 260 -10.45 -11.16 -32.67
N LEU A 261 -11.23 -10.66 -31.70
CA LEU A 261 -10.73 -9.83 -30.62
C LEU A 261 -10.72 -10.58 -29.30
N PHE A 262 -9.56 -10.58 -28.63
CA PHE A 262 -9.32 -11.23 -27.35
C PHE A 262 -8.74 -10.24 -26.34
N SER A 263 -8.99 -10.48 -25.05
CA SER A 263 -8.44 -9.68 -23.95
C SER A 263 -8.11 -10.57 -22.75
N ALA A 264 -7.08 -10.17 -21.97
CA ALA A 264 -6.58 -10.95 -20.85
C ALA A 264 -5.85 -10.05 -19.83
N GLY A 265 -5.70 -10.54 -18.60
CA GLY A 265 -5.03 -9.79 -17.54
C GLY A 265 -5.78 -8.52 -17.14
N GLU A 266 -5.05 -7.50 -16.69
CA GLU A 266 -5.64 -6.29 -16.10
C GLU A 266 -6.59 -5.55 -17.06
N CYS A 267 -6.32 -5.53 -18.36
CA CYS A 267 -7.22 -4.89 -19.33
C CYS A 267 -8.57 -5.60 -19.47
N ALA A 268 -8.69 -6.86 -19.00
CA ALA A 268 -9.92 -7.62 -18.87
C ALA A 268 -10.37 -7.78 -17.40
N GLY A 269 -9.89 -6.93 -16.48
CA GLY A 269 -10.21 -7.04 -15.05
C GLY A 269 -9.62 -8.29 -14.38
N PHE A 270 -8.41 -8.70 -14.78
CA PHE A 270 -7.64 -9.84 -14.27
C PHE A 270 -8.23 -11.24 -14.53
N GLY A 271 -9.22 -11.37 -15.41
CA GLY A 271 -9.80 -12.68 -15.70
C GLY A 271 -11.17 -12.67 -16.38
N GLY A 272 -11.65 -11.49 -16.79
CA GLY A 272 -12.99 -11.29 -17.31
C GLY A 272 -14.05 -11.15 -16.20
N GLY A 273 -15.17 -10.50 -16.54
CA GLY A 273 -16.42 -10.59 -15.78
C GLY A 273 -16.43 -10.00 -14.36
N GLY A 274 -15.43 -9.21 -13.96
CA GLY A 274 -15.39 -8.61 -12.62
C GLY A 274 -14.97 -9.58 -11.51
N TYR A 275 -14.08 -10.52 -11.82
CA TYR A 275 -13.50 -11.54 -10.93
C TYR A 275 -13.18 -11.05 -9.49
N HIS A 276 -12.67 -9.83 -9.33
CA HIS A 276 -12.29 -9.28 -8.03
C HIS A 276 -13.39 -8.50 -7.29
N GLY A 277 -14.57 -8.31 -7.88
CA GLY A 277 -15.60 -7.45 -7.29
C GLY A 277 -15.06 -6.03 -7.02
N TYR A 278 -15.43 -5.46 -5.87
CA TYR A 278 -14.87 -4.19 -5.37
C TYR A 278 -13.69 -4.36 -4.41
N ASN A 279 -13.51 -5.56 -3.83
CA ASN A 279 -12.51 -5.81 -2.81
C ASN A 279 -11.66 -7.01 -3.22
N ALA A 280 -10.62 -6.73 -4.02
CA ALA A 280 -9.69 -7.74 -4.49
C ALA A 280 -8.83 -8.30 -3.34
N LEU A 281 -8.22 -9.47 -3.55
CA LEU A 281 -7.28 -10.04 -2.59
C LEU A 281 -5.86 -9.83 -3.08
N GLU A 282 -5.00 -9.24 -2.25
CA GLU A 282 -3.58 -9.09 -2.59
C GLU A 282 -2.96 -10.46 -2.91
N GLY A 283 -2.14 -10.50 -3.97
CA GLY A 283 -1.53 -11.74 -4.49
C GLY A 283 -2.35 -12.51 -5.53
N THR A 284 -3.64 -12.20 -5.74
CA THR A 284 -4.49 -12.94 -6.70
C THR A 284 -4.43 -12.42 -8.15
N PHE A 285 -3.89 -11.21 -8.35
CA PHE A 285 -3.85 -10.54 -9.66
C PHE A 285 -3.01 -11.29 -10.72
N LEU A 286 -1.79 -11.71 -10.36
CA LEU A 286 -0.86 -12.32 -11.31
C LEU A 286 -1.39 -13.65 -11.85
N GLY A 287 -2.00 -14.47 -10.99
CA GLY A 287 -2.63 -15.72 -11.39
C GLY A 287 -3.69 -15.47 -12.46
N GLY A 288 -4.56 -14.49 -12.22
CA GLY A 288 -5.58 -14.05 -13.17
C GLY A 288 -5.02 -13.69 -14.55
N CYS A 289 -3.92 -12.93 -14.60
CA CYS A 289 -3.21 -12.61 -15.85
C CYS A 289 -2.68 -13.86 -16.57
N ILE A 290 -2.04 -14.79 -15.84
CA ILE A 290 -1.43 -15.99 -16.43
C ILE A 290 -2.51 -16.91 -17.00
N PHE A 291 -3.59 -17.17 -16.26
CA PHE A 291 -4.64 -18.08 -16.69
C PHE A 291 -5.45 -17.52 -17.86
N SER A 292 -5.88 -16.25 -17.77
CA SER A 292 -6.62 -15.61 -18.86
C SER A 292 -5.77 -15.46 -20.12
N GLY A 293 -4.49 -15.06 -19.98
CA GLY A 293 -3.57 -14.94 -21.11
C GLY A 293 -3.33 -16.28 -21.82
N ARG A 294 -3.12 -17.35 -21.05
CA ARG A 294 -2.99 -18.69 -21.60
C ARG A 294 -4.26 -19.16 -22.32
N ASN A 295 -5.44 -18.88 -21.76
CA ASN A 295 -6.69 -19.33 -22.36
C ASN A 295 -7.01 -18.57 -23.66
N ALA A 296 -6.89 -17.24 -23.62
CA ALA A 296 -7.05 -16.37 -24.79
C ALA A 296 -6.08 -16.78 -25.91
N GLY A 297 -4.81 -17.04 -25.59
CA GLY A 297 -3.82 -17.49 -26.58
C GLY A 297 -4.19 -18.82 -27.25
N ARG A 298 -4.68 -19.80 -26.50
CA ARG A 298 -5.14 -21.09 -27.05
C ARG A 298 -6.37 -20.99 -27.95
N LYS A 299 -7.20 -19.97 -27.73
CA LYS A 299 -8.44 -19.74 -28.47
C LYS A 299 -8.21 -18.87 -29.70
N ALA A 300 -7.24 -17.97 -29.65
CA ALA A 300 -6.84 -17.14 -30.78
C ALA A 300 -6.13 -17.94 -31.90
N GLY A 301 -5.43 -19.03 -31.55
CA GLY A 301 -4.71 -19.89 -32.50
C GLY A 301 -3.21 -19.87 -32.26
#